data_AF-A0A2T3JPR5-F1
#
_entry.id   AF-A0A2T3JPR5-F1
#
_cell.length_a   1.000
_cell.length_b   1.000
_cell.length_c   1.000
_cell.angle_alpha   90.00
_cell.angle_beta   90.00
_cell.angle_gamma   90.00
#
_symmetry.space_group_name_H-M   'P 1'
#
loop_
_entity.id
_entity.type
_entity.pdbx_description
1 polymer ?
#
loop_
_entity_poly.entity_id
_entity_poly.type
_entity_poly.pdbx_seq_one_letter_code
_entity_poly.pdbx_strand_id
1 'polypeptide(L)'
;MSDYQAIQCQRYDFIEIACMRRYLLSIELNDETTLVGTAIDTKTQADKTEWLVIEQDGLSQPVRLDTIKAITPLTANATFGRELIAGS
;
A
#
# COMPACT_ATOMS: atom_id res chain seq x y z
N MET A 1 17.73 5.45 12.43
CA MET A 1 17.05 4.13 12.35
C MET A 1 15.60 4.41 12.70
N SER A 2 14.73 4.57 11.70
CA SER A 2 13.32 4.84 11.96
C SER A 2 12.67 3.60 12.53
N ASP A 3 12.08 3.73 13.71
CA ASP A 3 11.27 2.70 14.36
C ASP A 3 10.09 2.38 13.45
N TYR A 4 9.90 1.10 13.11
CA TYR A 4 8.83 0.66 12.21
C TYR A 4 7.48 0.78 12.92
N GLN A 5 6.54 1.53 12.36
CA GLN A 5 5.21 1.68 12.93
C GLN A 5 4.25 0.70 12.27
N ALA A 6 3.79 -0.29 13.03
CA ALA A 6 2.79 -1.24 12.56
C ALA A 6 1.50 -0.53 12.15
N ILE A 7 0.97 -0.90 10.99
CA ILE A 7 -0.33 -0.41 10.51
C ILE A 7 -1.44 -0.99 11.40
N GLN A 8 -2.44 -0.16 11.71
CA GLN A 8 -3.64 -0.61 12.43
C GLN A 8 -4.35 -1.72 11.65
N CYS A 9 -4.73 -2.83 12.30
CA CYS A 9 -5.31 -4.01 11.63
C CYS A 9 -6.44 -3.68 10.64
N GLN A 10 -7.35 -2.77 11.00
CA GLN A 10 -8.48 -2.37 10.15
C GLN A 10 -8.06 -1.74 8.80
N ARG A 11 -6.88 -1.13 8.75
CA ARG A 11 -6.35 -0.52 7.52
C ARG A 11 -5.66 -1.56 6.65
N TYR A 12 -5.17 -2.63 7.29
CA TYR A 12 -4.55 -3.76 6.61
C TYR A 12 -5.55 -4.50 5.72
N ASP A 13 -6.83 -4.59 6.14
CA ASP A 13 -7.91 -5.16 5.32
C ASP A 13 -7.99 -4.53 3.92
N PHE A 14 -7.81 -3.21 3.80
CA PHE A 14 -7.84 -2.54 2.50
C PHE A 14 -6.66 -2.92 1.61
N ILE A 15 -5.47 -3.09 2.20
CA ILE A 15 -4.27 -3.55 1.51
C ILE A 15 -4.47 -4.99 1.05
N GLU A 16 -4.99 -5.86 1.92
CA GLU A 16 -5.28 -7.26 1.57
C GLU A 16 -6.30 -7.35 0.44
N ILE A 17 -7.42 -6.63 0.52
CA ILE A 17 -8.45 -6.60 -0.53
C ILE A 17 -7.85 -6.07 -1.84
N ALA A 18 -7.02 -5.03 -1.79
CA ALA A 18 -6.37 -4.48 -2.97
C ALA A 18 -5.44 -5.50 -3.65
N CYS A 19 -4.61 -6.22 -2.88
CA CYS A 19 -3.75 -7.28 -3.40
C CYS A 19 -4.57 -8.45 -3.96
N MET A 20 -5.57 -8.95 -3.21
CA MET A 20 -6.43 -10.07 -3.62
C MET A 20 -7.17 -9.79 -4.93
N ARG A 21 -7.59 -8.55 -5.14
CA ARG A 21 -8.34 -8.14 -6.34
C ARG A 21 -7.50 -7.46 -7.41
N ARG A 22 -6.17 -7.37 -7.20
CA ARG A 22 -5.25 -6.69 -8.11
C ARG A 22 -5.71 -5.28 -8.47
N TYR A 23 -6.10 -4.49 -7.47
CA TYR A 23 -6.54 -3.11 -7.71
C TYR A 23 -5.39 -2.26 -8.23
N LEU A 24 -5.68 -1.45 -9.24
CA LEU A 24 -4.83 -0.33 -9.61
C LEU A 24 -5.01 0.73 -8.53
N LEU A 25 -3.92 1.07 -7.84
CA LEU A 25 -3.94 2.02 -6.72
C LEU A 25 -3.19 3.29 -7.10
N SER A 26 -3.73 4.43 -6.71
CA SER A 26 -2.97 5.66 -6.44
C SER A 26 -2.52 5.60 -4.99
N ILE A 27 -1.21 5.61 -4.77
CA ILE A 27 -0.57 5.45 -3.46
C ILE A 27 0.12 6.77 -3.14
N GLU A 28 -0.37 7.45 -2.10
CA GLU A 28 0.20 8.67 -1.56
C GLU A 28 1.19 8.31 -0.45
N LEU A 29 2.42 8.81 -0.55
CA LEU A 29 3.45 8.63 0.46
C LEU A 29 3.52 9.82 1.42
N ASN A 30 4.18 9.62 2.57
CA ASN A 30 4.37 10.65 3.59
C ASN A 30 5.25 11.81 3.13
N ASP A 31 6.09 11.61 2.11
CA ASP A 31 6.94 12.64 1.49
C ASP A 31 6.22 13.45 0.41
N GLU A 32 4.88 13.36 0.34
CA GLU A 32 4.02 13.97 -0.66
C GLU A 32 4.17 13.40 -2.08
N THR A 33 5.02 12.39 -2.27
CA THR A 33 5.12 11.65 -3.53
C THR A 33 3.86 10.81 -3.75
N THR A 34 3.41 10.74 -5.01
CA THR A 34 2.34 9.83 -5.43
C THR A 34 2.84 8.90 -6.50
N LEU A 35 2.51 7.62 -6.35
CA LEU A 35 2.84 6.55 -7.30
C LEU A 35 1.56 5.79 -7.67
N VAL A 36 1.54 5.24 -8.89
CA VAL A 36 0.40 4.48 -9.40
C VAL A 36 0.89 3.10 -9.80
N GLY A 37 0.23 2.06 -9.28
CA GLY A 37 0.57 0.69 -9.62
C GLY A 37 -0.48 -0.31 -9.15
N THR A 38 -0.44 -1.49 -9.74
CA THR A 38 -1.34 -2.59 -9.42
C THR A 38 -0.85 -3.27 -8.14
N ALA A 39 -1.68 -3.35 -7.10
CA ALA A 39 -1.34 -4.06 -5.88
C ALA A 39 -1.17 -5.57 -6.15
N ILE A 40 -0.01 -6.11 -5.79
CA ILE A 40 0.36 -7.50 -6.11
C ILE A 40 0.32 -8.40 -4.88
N ASP A 41 1.03 -8.02 -3.83
CA ASP A 41 1.23 -8.86 -2.65
C ASP A 41 1.79 -8.01 -1.51
N THR A 42 1.75 -8.51 -0.27
CA THR A 42 2.47 -7.90 0.86
C THR A 42 3.61 -8.79 1.30
N LYS A 43 4.74 -8.18 1.66
CA LYS A 43 5.93 -8.90 2.13
C LYS A 43 6.42 -8.33 3.45
N THR A 44 6.68 -9.21 4.40
CA THR A 44 7.38 -8.88 5.64
C THR A 44 8.84 -9.30 5.51
N GLN A 45 9.76 -8.36 5.73
CA GLN A 45 11.19 -8.63 5.71
C GLN A 45 11.71 -9.12 7.06
N ALA A 46 12.95 -9.62 7.09
CA ALA A 46 13.59 -10.17 8.29
C ALA A 46 13.75 -9.15 9.43
N ASP A 47 13.80 -7.86 9.09
CA ASP A 47 13.83 -6.73 10.04
C ASP A 47 12.44 -6.35 10.56
N LYS A 48 11.41 -7.17 10.26
CA LYS A 48 9.99 -6.96 10.59
C LYS A 48 9.34 -5.77 9.88
N THR A 49 10.01 -5.16 8.90
CA THR A 49 9.37 -4.13 8.08
C THR A 49 8.41 -4.77 7.07
N GLU A 50 7.26 -4.14 6.87
CA GLU A 50 6.24 -4.63 5.94
C GLU A 50 6.21 -3.75 4.69
N TRP A 51 5.95 -4.38 3.55
CA TRP A 51 6.06 -3.79 2.23
C TRP A 51 4.88 -4.22 1.36
N LEU A 52 4.30 -3.28 0.64
CA LEU A 52 3.35 -3.53 -0.44
C LEU A 52 4.13 -3.69 -1.74
N VAL A 53 4.03 -4.85 -2.37
CA VAL A 53 4.54 -5.05 -3.73
C VAL A 53 3.49 -4.56 -4.71
N ILE A 54 3.88 -3.64 -5.58
CA ILE A 54 3.06 -3.21 -6.70
C ILE A 54 3.74 -3.53 -8.03
N GLU A 55 2.94 -3.68 -9.07
CA GLU A 55 3.42 -3.72 -10.45
C GLU A 55 3.16 -2.37 -11.11
N GLN A 56 4.21 -1.79 -11.68
CA GLN A 56 4.15 -0.57 -12.47
C GLN A 56 4.98 -0.79 -13.74
N ASP A 57 4.41 -0.52 -14.91
CA ASP A 57 5.08 -0.68 -16.20
C ASP A 57 5.69 -2.08 -16.42
N GLY A 58 5.05 -3.13 -15.89
CA GLY A 58 5.52 -4.51 -15.96
C GLY A 58 6.69 -4.86 -15.02
N LEU A 59 7.07 -3.93 -14.13
CA LEU A 59 8.08 -4.14 -13.11
C LEU A 59 7.46 -4.18 -11.72
N SER A 60 7.84 -5.19 -10.93
CA SER A 60 7.47 -5.27 -9.53
C SER A 60 8.38 -4.37 -8.70
N GLN A 61 7.78 -3.46 -7.92
CA GLN A 61 8.48 -2.60 -6.98
C GLN A 61 7.88 -2.73 -5.57
N PRO A 62 8.71 -2.83 -4.52
CA PRO A 62 8.24 -2.81 -3.15
C PRO A 62 8.10 -1.37 -2.64
N VAL A 63 6.98 -1.07 -1.99
CA VAL A 63 6.68 0.21 -1.34
C VAL A 63 6.52 -0.04 0.16
N ARG A 64 7.23 0.72 0.99
CA ARG A 64 7.25 0.47 2.43
C ARG A 64 5.92 0.88 3.06
N LEU A 65 5.26 -0.04 3.75
CA LEU A 65 3.88 0.16 4.20
C LEU A 65 3.73 1.33 5.18
N ASP A 66 4.68 1.52 6.09
CA ASP A 66 4.69 2.65 7.05
C ASP A 66 4.92 4.02 6.39
N THR A 67 5.38 4.04 5.13
CA THR A 67 5.58 5.28 4.36
C THR A 67 4.35 5.69 3.56
N ILE A 68 3.34 4.82 3.47
CA ILE A 68 2.10 5.08 2.74
C ILE A 68 1.14 5.89 3.60
N LYS A 69 0.90 7.13 3.20
CA LYS A 69 -0.10 8.01 3.81
C LYS A 69 -1.52 7.54 3.51
N ALA A 70 -1.80 7.28 2.24
CA ALA A 70 -3.12 6.88 1.78
C ALA A 70 -3.06 6.01 0.52
N ILE A 71 -4.09 5.20 0.31
CA ILE A 71 -4.32 4.50 -0.95
C ILE A 71 -5.70 4.86 -1.48
N THR A 72 -5.80 4.97 -2.80
CA THR A 72 -7.07 5.18 -3.50
C THR A 72 -7.14 4.21 -4.68
N PRO A 73 -8.14 3.31 -4.75
CA PRO A 73 -8.31 2.45 -5.89
C PRO A 73 -8.83 3.25 -7.09
N LEU A 74 -8.18 3.05 -8.23
CA LEU A 74 -8.53 3.61 -9.52
C LEU A 74 -9.34 2.61 -10.37
N THR A 75 -9.42 1.35 -9.93
CA THR A 75 -10.25 0.32 -10.55
C THR A 75 -11.74 0.63 -10.39
N ALA A 76 -12.52 0.46 -11.45
CA ALA A 76 -13.97 0.60 -11.40
C ALA A 76 -14.60 -0.40 -10.40
N ASN A 77 -15.66 0.01 -9.70
CA ASN A 77 -16.37 -0.81 -8.72
C ASN A 77 -15.50 -1.31 -7.56
N ALA A 78 -14.45 -0.56 -7.20
CA ALA A 78 -13.67 -0.83 -6.00
C ALA A 78 -14.56 -0.82 -4.75
N THR A 79 -14.22 -1.69 -3.80
CA THR A 79 -14.99 -1.92 -2.57
C THR A 79 -14.78 -0.83 -1.52
N PHE A 80 -13.77 0.02 -1.70
CA PHE A 80 -13.41 1.11 -0.80
C PHE A 80 -12.99 2.35 -1.62
N GLY A 81 -12.95 3.50 -0.96
CA GLY A 81 -12.56 4.79 -1.55
C GLY A 81 -11.11 5.14 -1.21
N ARG A 82 -10.85 6.41 -0.92
CA ARG A 82 -9.54 6.84 -0.39
C ARG A 82 -9.43 6.48 1.09
N GLU A 83 -8.48 5.63 1.44
CA GLU A 83 -8.24 5.17 2.82
C GLU A 83 -6.86 5.60 3.31
N LEU A 84 -6.80 6.10 4.54
CA LEU A 84 -5.54 6.46 5.20
C LEU A 84 -4.87 5.19 5.76
N ILE A 85 -3.58 4.98 5.48
CA ILE A 85 -2.85 3.76 5.85
C ILE A 85 -1.94 4.01 7.04
N ALA A 86 -0.89 4.81 6.88
CA ALA A 86 -0.10 5.32 7.99
C ALA A 86 -0.78 6.58 8.54
N GLY A 87 -1.12 6.55 9.83
CA GLY A 87 -1.64 7.70 10.55
C GLY A 87 -0.57 8.10 11.56
N SER A 88 -0.03 9.30 11.39
CA SER A 88 0.72 10.04 12.41
C SER A 88 0.04 10.00 13.78
#